data_AF-A0A2V9MMR9-F1
#
_entry.id   AF-A0A2V9MMR9-F1
#
_cell.length_a   1.000
_cell.length_b   1.000
_cell.length_c   1.000
_cell.angle_alpha   90.00
_cell.angle_beta   90.00
_cell.angle_gamma   90.00
#
_symmetry.space_group_name_H-M   'P 1'
#
loop_
_entity.id
_entity.type
_entity.pdbx_description
1 polymer ?
#
loop_
_entity_poly.entity_id
_entity_poly.type
_entity_poly.pdbx_seq_one_letter_code
_entity_poly.pdbx_strand_id
1 'polypeptide(L)'
;MGTVASVSIFPVTKEGAATLVGNPEVVSRLLGEGPQIEVIAELERDPVNFSGYKWSSSKGPPLQMSFGTTASGRVTVEERAPITYILPFLRSISGIH
;
A
#
# COMPACT_ATOMS: atom_id res chain seq x y z
N MET A 1 -10.41 0.37 7.01
CA MET A 1 -11.07 -0.01 5.76
C MET A 1 -11.10 1.21 4.88
N GLY A 2 -10.96 0.99 3.58
CA GLY A 2 -10.85 2.05 2.60
C GLY A 2 -10.74 1.46 1.21
N THR A 3 -10.79 2.33 0.22
CA THR A 3 -10.73 1.95 -1.20
C THR A 3 -9.62 2.74 -1.88
N VAL A 4 -8.98 2.14 -2.88
CA VAL A 4 -8.00 2.84 -3.71
C VAL A 4 -8.75 3.75 -4.66
N ALA A 5 -8.55 5.06 -4.52
CA ALA A 5 -9.16 6.08 -5.37
C ALA A 5 -8.36 6.27 -6.67
N SER A 6 -7.03 6.22 -6.60
CA SER A 6 -6.18 6.29 -7.79
C SER A 6 -4.83 5.60 -7.60
N VAL A 7 -4.26 5.18 -8.73
CA VAL A 7 -2.89 4.68 -8.85
C VAL A 7 -2.25 5.41 -10.02
N SER A 8 -1.09 6.02 -9.79
CA SER A 8 -0.36 6.68 -10.87
C SER A 8 0.22 5.66 -11.85
N ILE A 9 0.12 5.95 -13.15
CA ILE A 9 0.73 5.14 -14.22
C ILE A 9 2.24 5.38 -14.35
N PHE A 10 2.75 6.46 -13.76
CA PHE A 10 4.17 6.82 -13.80
C PHE A 10 4.74 7.01 -12.39
N PRO A 11 6.05 6.80 -12.22
CA PRO A 11 6.71 7.13 -10.96
C PRO A 11 6.53 8.59 -10.57
N VAL A 12 6.28 8.82 -9.28
CA VAL A 12 6.15 10.16 -8.71
C VAL A 12 7.53 10.84 -8.68
N THR A 13 7.57 12.13 -9.05
CA THR A 13 8.77 12.96 -8.91
C THR A 13 8.94 13.41 -7.46
N LYS A 14 10.17 13.76 -7.06
CA LYS A 14 10.43 14.28 -5.71
C LYS A 14 9.68 15.58 -5.47
N GLU A 15 9.58 16.42 -6.48
CA GLU A 15 8.89 17.71 -6.44
C GLU A 15 7.37 17.53 -6.33
N GLY A 16 6.81 16.57 -7.06
CA GLY A 16 5.39 16.21 -6.96
C GLY A 16 5.04 15.67 -5.58
N ALA A 17 5.84 14.73 -5.07
CA ALA A 17 5.67 14.20 -3.72
C ALA A 17 5.82 15.29 -2.66
N ALA A 18 6.77 16.22 -2.80
CA ALA A 18 6.95 17.34 -1.88
C ALA A 18 5.77 18.30 -1.87
N THR A 19 5.12 18.49 -3.01
CA THR A 19 3.91 19.32 -3.12
C THR A 19 2.74 18.70 -2.36
N LEU A 20 2.57 17.38 -2.44
CA LEU A 20 1.48 16.66 -1.77
C LEU A 20 1.71 16.50 -0.27
N VAL A 21 2.93 16.15 0.14
CA VAL A 21 3.31 15.97 1.56
C VAL A 21 3.51 17.31 2.26
N GLY A 22 3.85 18.37 1.51
CA GLY A 22 4.08 19.72 2.04
C GLY A 22 5.41 19.90 2.77
N ASN A 23 6.25 18.86 2.82
CA ASN A 23 7.55 18.90 3.49
C ASN A 23 8.60 18.06 2.72
N PRO A 24 9.59 18.71 2.08
CA PRO A 24 10.64 18.02 1.31
C PRO A 24 11.50 17.06 2.13
N GLU A 25 11.88 17.43 3.37
CA GLU A 25 12.64 16.57 4.27
C GLU A 25 11.88 15.27 4.59
N VAL A 26 10.56 15.34 4.81
CA VAL A 26 9.73 14.14 5.03
C VAL A 26 9.72 13.26 3.78
N VAL A 27 9.57 13.85 2.60
CA VAL A 27 9.59 13.10 1.32
C VAL A 27 10.91 12.37 1.12
N SER A 28 12.03 13.00 1.44
CA SER A 28 13.35 12.35 1.33
C SER A 28 13.50 11.12 2.23
N ARG A 29 12.74 11.04 3.33
CA ARG A 29 12.73 9.89 4.24
C ARG A 29 11.69 8.83 3.86
N LEU A 30 10.65 9.22 3.13
CA LEU A 30 9.58 8.34 2.67
C LEU A 30 9.91 7.65 1.34
N LEU A 31 10.56 8.36 0.42
CA LEU A 31 10.97 7.78 -0.85
C LEU A 31 12.18 6.86 -0.65
N GLY A 32 11.98 5.58 -0.90
CA GLY A 32 13.05 4.58 -0.94
C GLY A 32 13.89 4.68 -2.22
N GLU A 33 14.85 3.77 -2.36
CA GLU A 33 15.64 3.65 -3.59
C GLU A 33 14.76 3.23 -4.78
N GLY A 34 15.01 3.84 -5.94
CA GLY A 34 14.33 3.54 -7.19
C GLY A 34 12.98 4.26 -7.40
N PRO A 35 12.32 3.99 -8.53
CA PRO A 35 11.05 4.64 -8.89
C PRO A 35 9.91 4.23 -7.95
N GLN A 36 9.15 5.21 -7.46
CA GLN A 36 8.02 4.97 -6.54
C GLN A 36 6.70 5.32 -7.23
N ILE A 37 5.68 4.47 -7.12
CA ILE A 37 4.34 4.73 -7.66
C ILE A 37 3.46 5.35 -6.59
N GLU A 38 2.75 6.43 -6.95
CA GLU A 38 1.75 7.04 -6.08
C GLU A 38 0.45 6.23 -6.06
N VAL A 39 -0.10 6.05 -4.86
CA VAL A 39 -1.41 5.48 -4.62
C VAL A 39 -2.18 6.39 -3.68
N ILE A 40 -3.38 6.82 -4.08
CA ILE A 40 -4.31 7.57 -3.24
C ILE A 40 -5.42 6.62 -2.80
N ALA A 41 -5.63 6.53 -1.49
CA ALA A 41 -6.69 5.73 -0.90
C ALA A 41 -7.62 6.59 -0.05
N GLU A 42 -8.92 6.31 -0.15
CA GLU A 42 -9.95 6.93 0.66
C GLU A 42 -10.32 6.00 1.81
N LEU A 43 -10.14 6.48 3.05
CA LEU A 43 -10.44 5.73 4.26
C LEU A 43 -11.88 5.97 4.70
N GLU A 44 -12.58 4.90 5.05
CA GLU A 44 -13.92 4.97 5.64
C GLU A 44 -13.84 5.55 7.07
N ARG A 45 -14.61 6.60 7.35
CA ARG A 45 -14.71 7.19 8.68
C ARG A 45 -15.61 6.36 9.58
N ASP A 46 -15.24 6.29 10.87
CA ASP A 46 -16.06 5.67 11.91
C ASP A 46 -15.94 6.50 13.19
N PRO A 47 -16.98 7.26 13.58
CA PRO A 47 -16.94 8.14 14.75
C PRO A 47 -16.92 7.38 16.07
N VAL A 48 -17.21 6.06 16.07
CA VAL A 48 -17.16 5.21 17.26
C VAL A 48 -15.72 4.82 17.62
N ASN A 49 -14.82 4.84 16.64
CA ASN A 49 -13.41 4.54 16.84
C ASN A 49 -12.63 5.80 17.25
N PHE A 50 -11.76 5.67 18.24
CA PHE A 50 -10.93 6.79 18.72
C PHE A 50 -10.06 7.40 17.61
N SER A 51 -9.60 6.57 16.67
CA SER A 51 -8.81 7.04 15.53
C SER A 51 -9.64 7.79 14.46
N GLY A 52 -10.97 7.73 14.54
CA GLY A 52 -11.90 8.35 13.57
C GLY A 52 -12.11 7.58 12.26
N TYR A 53 -11.52 6.38 12.12
CA TYR A 53 -11.57 5.58 10.90
C TYR A 53 -11.96 4.14 11.20
N LYS A 54 -12.54 3.46 10.21
CA LYS A 54 -12.90 2.05 10.28
C LYS A 54 -11.66 1.18 10.14
N TRP A 55 -11.62 0.05 10.83
CA TRP A 55 -10.51 -0.91 10.78
C TRP A 55 -10.99 -2.30 10.41
N SER A 56 -10.14 -3.09 9.75
CA SER A 56 -10.45 -4.49 9.41
C SER A 56 -10.44 -5.40 10.65
N SER A 57 -9.76 -4.99 11.72
CA SER A 57 -9.72 -5.68 13.00
C SER A 57 -9.62 -4.67 14.14
N SER A 58 -10.34 -4.93 15.23
CA SER A 58 -10.43 -4.08 16.42
C SER A 58 -10.97 -2.66 16.15
N LYS A 59 -10.95 -1.78 17.17
CA LYS A 59 -11.34 -0.36 17.07
C LYS A 59 -10.21 0.56 16.56
N GLY A 60 -9.07 -0.01 16.17
CA GLY A 60 -7.89 0.74 15.77
C GLY A 60 -7.00 1.17 16.94
N PRO A 61 -5.89 1.87 16.64
CA PRO A 61 -4.95 2.36 17.64
C PRO A 61 -5.58 3.47 18.50
N PRO A 62 -5.14 3.64 19.76
CA PRO A 62 -5.56 4.74 20.62
C PRO A 62 -4.87 6.07 20.24
N LEU A 63 -4.86 6.39 18.95
CA LEU A 63 -4.27 7.61 18.38
C LEU A 63 -5.24 8.20 17.35
N GLN A 64 -5.47 9.52 17.43
CA GLN A 64 -6.14 10.26 16.37
C GLN A 64 -5.16 10.50 15.21
N MET A 65 -5.54 10.09 14.01
CA MET A 65 -4.75 10.40 12.82
C MET A 65 -4.97 11.85 12.41
N SER A 66 -3.89 12.62 12.37
CA SER A 66 -3.84 13.96 11.80
C SER A 66 -3.06 13.95 10.48
N PHE A 67 -3.16 15.05 9.73
CA PHE A 67 -2.30 15.28 8.57
C PHE A 67 -0.83 15.17 8.97
N GLY A 68 -0.03 14.49 8.14
CA GLY A 68 1.39 14.23 8.42
C GLY A 68 1.66 13.02 9.32
N THR A 69 0.64 12.28 9.76
CA THR A 69 0.85 11.00 10.46
C THR A 69 1.48 9.99 9.51
N THR A 70 2.75 9.66 9.71
CA THR A 70 3.42 8.60 8.94
C THR A 70 2.86 7.23 9.30
N ALA A 71 2.46 6.46 8.30
CA ALA A 71 1.99 5.10 8.46
C ALA A 71 2.78 4.15 7.55
N SER A 72 2.92 2.91 8.00
CA SER A 72 3.47 1.82 7.18
C SER A 72 2.34 0.94 6.69
N GLY A 73 2.26 0.72 5.38
CA GLY A 73 1.30 -0.18 4.74
C GLY A 73 2.00 -1.37 4.09
N ARG A 74 1.31 -2.52 4.01
CA ARG A 74 1.74 -3.66 3.19
C ARG A 74 0.70 -3.88 2.10
N VAL A 75 1.15 -3.98 0.86
CA VAL A 75 0.30 -4.20 -0.31
C VAL A 75 0.69 -5.54 -0.95
N THR A 76 -0.29 -6.39 -1.21
CA THR A 76 -0.09 -7.59 -2.02
C THR A 76 -0.20 -7.18 -3.49
N VAL A 77 0.91 -7.25 -4.23
CA VAL A 77 0.97 -6.86 -5.65
C VAL A 77 0.66 -8.01 -6.60
N GLU A 78 0.80 -9.25 -6.14
CA GLU A 78 0.53 -10.45 -6.93
C GLU A 78 0.01 -11.56 -6.01
N GLU A 79 -1.07 -12.22 -6.43
CA GLU A 79 -1.61 -13.41 -5.77
C GLU A 79 -1.47 -14.60 -6.73
N ARG A 80 -0.56 -15.54 -6.41
CA ARG A 80 -0.41 -16.80 -7.15
C ARG A 80 -0.86 -17.97 -6.30
N ALA A 81 -1.70 -18.83 -6.86
CA ALA A 81 -2.12 -20.06 -6.20
C ALA A 81 -0.92 -21.01 -6.01
N PRO A 82 -0.69 -21.58 -4.81
CA PRO A 82 0.47 -22.44 -4.53
C PRO A 82 0.62 -23.63 -5.50
N ILE A 83 -0.48 -24.17 -6.04
CA ILE A 83 -0.46 -25.28 -7.00
C ILE A 83 0.29 -24.94 -8.31
N THR A 84 0.38 -23.66 -8.67
CA THR A 84 1.16 -23.23 -9.84
C THR A 84 2.67 -23.46 -9.68
N TYR A 85 3.19 -23.60 -8.45
CA TYR A 85 4.57 -24.02 -8.18
C TYR A 85 4.78 -25.54 -8.28
N ILE A 86 3.71 -26.35 -8.18
CA ILE A 86 3.79 -27.82 -8.24
C ILE A 86 3.68 -28.32 -9.69
N LEU A 87 2.91 -27.63 -10.54
CA LEU A 87 2.80 -27.94 -11.98
C LEU A 87 4.15 -28.09 -12.72
N PRO A 88 5.17 -27.22 -12.54
CA PRO A 88 6.46 -27.41 -13.22
C PRO A 88 7.16 -28.72 -12.83
N PHE A 89 7.01 -29.19 -11.59
CA PHE A 89 7.55 -30.49 -11.16
C PHE A 89 6.76 -31.67 -11.76
N LEU A 90 5.44 -31.56 -11.90
CA LEU A 90 4.65 -32.61 -12.55
C LEU A 90 4.94 -32.72 -14.05
N ARG A 91 5.26 -31.60 -14.72
CA ARG A 91 5.65 -31.57 -16.13
C ARG A 91 6.97 -32.29 -16.40
N SER A 92 7.95 -32.19 -15.49
CA SER A 92 9.22 -32.92 -15.62
C SER A 92 9.09 -34.43 -15.37
N ILE A 93 8.10 -34.83 -14.56
CA ILE A 93 7.81 -36.25 -14.28
C ILE A 93 6.93 -36.87 -15.38
N SER A 94 6.03 -36.10 -16.01
CA SER A 94 5.13 -36.61 -17.04
C SER A 94 5.75 -36.68 -18.44
N GLY A 95 6.93 -36.09 -18.67
CA GLY A 95 7.70 -36.27 -19.92
C GLY A 95 7.04 -35.73 -21.20
N ILE A 96 6.03 -34.85 -21.08
CA ILE A 96 5.37 -34.25 -22.25
C ILE A 96 6.03 -32.90 -22.51
N HIS A 97 6.90 -32.89 -23.52
CA HIS A 97 7.32 -31.68 -24.23
C HIS A 97 6.18 -31.13 -25.09
#